data_AF-A0A353S655-F1
#
_entry.id   AF-A0A353S655-F1
#
_cell.length_a   1.000
_cell.length_b   1.000
_cell.length_c   1.000
_cell.angle_alpha   90.00
_cell.angle_beta   90.00
_cell.angle_gamma   90.00
#
_symmetry.space_group_name_H-M   'P 1'
#
loop_
_entity.id
_entity.type
_entity.pdbx_description
1 polymer ?
#
loop_
_entity_poly.entity_id
_entity_poly.type
_entity_poly.pdbx_seq_one_letter_code
_entity_poly.pdbx_strand_id
1 'polypeptide(L)'
;MTLPVQAAASPGTLQIRDGERILTFSYEELLAAHGGEMPGGVALVFRLMQWLFHDAADDIPERRTCSFYSGLGENGKGIIDGAEYVMRVVRGRTLFLDAARCAGKNAPPAPGGGKYYFELGFNQKLYAISVRENVIPREFWDFSRYAHQKRGAGEPLLPQERERLRMLREQLAAAILAAPAGALFSLLEIS
;
A
#
# COMPACT_ATOMS: atom_id res chain seq x y z
N MET A 1 -5.30 20.14 -33.24
CA MET A 1 -4.72 18.78 -33.32
C MET A 1 -4.65 18.25 -31.90
N THR A 2 -5.72 17.62 -31.45
CA THR A 2 -5.91 17.14 -30.08
C THR A 2 -5.15 15.82 -29.95
N LEU A 3 -4.14 15.79 -29.08
CA LEU A 3 -3.46 14.54 -28.72
C LEU A 3 -4.50 13.57 -28.14
N PRO A 4 -4.48 12.28 -28.49
CA PRO A 4 -5.33 11.32 -27.82
C PRO A 4 -4.91 11.25 -26.35
N VAL A 5 -5.90 11.36 -25.46
CA VAL A 5 -5.76 10.93 -24.07
C VAL A 5 -5.40 9.45 -24.14
N GLN A 6 -4.14 9.14 -23.86
CA GLN A 6 -3.68 7.78 -23.72
C GLN A 6 -4.42 7.20 -22.52
N ALA A 7 -5.32 6.25 -22.77
CA ALA A 7 -5.97 5.49 -21.71
C ALA A 7 -4.85 4.95 -20.81
N ALA A 8 -4.86 5.34 -19.53
CA ALA A 8 -3.96 4.77 -18.55
C ALA A 8 -4.11 3.25 -18.64
N ALA A 9 -3.00 2.53 -18.83
CA ALA A 9 -2.99 1.08 -18.86
C ALA A 9 -3.78 0.58 -17.64
N SER A 10 -4.83 -0.21 -17.87
CA SER A 10 -5.57 -0.81 -16.76
C SER A 10 -4.57 -1.56 -15.89
N PRO A 11 -4.41 -1.20 -14.60
CA PRO A 11 -3.54 -1.96 -13.73
C PRO A 11 -4.04 -3.42 -13.74
N GLY A 12 -3.12 -4.38 -13.90
CA GLY A 12 -3.47 -5.79 -13.98
C GLY A 12 -4.27 -6.26 -12.75
N THR A 13 -4.75 -7.49 -12.74
CA THR A 13 -5.47 -8.02 -11.58
C THR A 13 -4.54 -8.66 -10.54
N LEU A 14 -5.05 -8.83 -9.32
CA LEU A 14 -4.39 -9.53 -8.21
C LEU A 14 -5.15 -10.83 -7.92
N GLN A 15 -4.45 -11.96 -7.91
CA GLN A 15 -5.05 -13.27 -7.65
C GLN A 15 -4.65 -13.81 -6.29
N ILE A 16 -5.58 -14.51 -5.62
CA ILE A 16 -5.33 -15.24 -4.38
C ILE A 16 -6.24 -16.46 -4.30
N ARG A 17 -5.77 -17.55 -3.69
CA ARG A 17 -6.55 -18.78 -3.50
C ARG A 17 -7.39 -18.66 -2.21
N ASP A 18 -8.63 -19.12 -2.25
CA ASP A 18 -9.53 -19.26 -1.09
C ASP A 18 -10.15 -20.66 -1.16
N GLY A 19 -9.40 -21.66 -0.67
CA GLY A 19 -9.72 -23.08 -0.87
C GLY A 19 -9.59 -23.51 -2.33
N GLU A 20 -10.66 -24.07 -2.91
CA GLU A 20 -10.66 -24.52 -4.31
C GLU A 20 -10.85 -23.38 -5.33
N ARG A 21 -11.10 -22.15 -4.85
CA ARG A 21 -11.39 -21.00 -5.71
C ARG A 21 -10.18 -20.09 -5.84
N ILE A 22 -9.97 -19.55 -7.04
CA ILE A 22 -9.10 -18.39 -7.25
C ILE A 22 -9.99 -17.14 -7.27
N LEU A 23 -9.73 -16.23 -6.34
CA LEU A 23 -10.33 -14.90 -6.32
C LEU A 23 -9.41 -13.94 -7.09
N THR A 24 -10.03 -13.01 -7.80
CA THR A 24 -9.32 -11.98 -8.59
C THR A 24 -9.83 -10.63 -8.13
N PHE A 25 -8.92 -9.69 -7.90
CA PHE A 25 -9.22 -8.36 -7.40
C PHE A 25 -8.60 -7.28 -8.29
N SER A 26 -9.32 -6.19 -8.45
CA SER A 26 -8.87 -4.93 -9.05
C SER A 26 -8.53 -3.90 -7.96
N TYR A 27 -7.76 -2.87 -8.35
CA TYR A 27 -7.50 -1.74 -7.47
C TYR A 27 -8.81 -1.02 -7.07
N GLU A 28 -9.73 -0.87 -8.00
CA GLU A 28 -11.02 -0.22 -7.83
C GLU A 28 -11.88 -0.92 -6.77
N GLU A 29 -11.89 -2.26 -6.76
CA GLU A 29 -12.60 -3.05 -5.75
C GLU A 29 -12.01 -2.85 -4.35
N LEU A 30 -10.67 -2.85 -4.23
CA LEU A 30 -10.01 -2.58 -2.95
C LEU A 30 -10.27 -1.15 -2.47
N LEU A 31 -10.26 -0.17 -3.38
CA LEU A 31 -10.52 1.23 -3.05
C LEU A 31 -11.97 1.44 -2.58
N ALA A 32 -12.92 0.81 -3.28
CA ALA A 32 -14.33 0.83 -2.90
C ALA A 32 -14.56 0.17 -1.54
N ALA A 33 -13.91 -0.98 -1.28
CA ALA A 33 -13.99 -1.66 0.00
C ALA A 33 -13.40 -0.85 1.17
N HIS A 34 -12.36 -0.04 0.91
CA HIS A 34 -11.78 0.87 1.90
C HIS A 34 -12.66 2.12 2.17
N GLY A 35 -13.48 2.54 1.19
CA GLY A 35 -14.28 3.77 1.27
C GLY A 35 -13.66 4.99 0.59
N GLY A 36 -12.61 4.82 -0.20
CA GLY A 36 -12.12 5.84 -1.14
C GLY A 36 -11.18 6.93 -0.59
N GLU A 37 -11.01 7.08 0.72
CA GLU A 37 -10.29 8.26 1.28
C GLU A 37 -8.75 8.20 1.19
N MET A 38 -8.17 7.00 1.11
CA MET A 38 -6.71 6.78 1.10
C MET A 38 -6.22 6.03 -0.16
N PRO A 39 -6.47 6.55 -1.37
CA PRO A 39 -6.17 5.85 -2.62
C PRO A 39 -4.68 5.51 -2.77
N GLY A 40 -3.77 6.39 -2.32
CA GLY A 40 -2.32 6.12 -2.37
C GLY A 40 -1.88 4.91 -1.52
N GLY A 41 -2.50 4.71 -0.35
CA GLY A 41 -2.21 3.54 0.49
C GLY A 41 -2.74 2.25 -0.11
N VAL A 42 -3.96 2.29 -0.64
CA VAL A 42 -4.58 1.15 -1.34
C VAL A 42 -3.78 0.77 -2.58
N ALA A 43 -3.35 1.76 -3.37
CA ALA A 43 -2.52 1.53 -4.56
C ALA A 43 -1.19 0.88 -4.20
N LEU A 44 -0.55 1.32 -3.12
CA LEU A 44 0.72 0.78 -2.67
C LEU A 44 0.60 -0.70 -2.30
N VAL A 45 -0.38 -1.08 -1.46
CA VAL A 45 -0.54 -2.47 -1.03
C VAL A 45 -1.01 -3.36 -2.18
N PHE A 46 -1.87 -2.85 -3.06
CA PHE A 46 -2.32 -3.57 -4.25
C PHE A 46 -1.14 -3.91 -5.16
N ARG A 47 -0.32 -2.91 -5.53
CA ARG A 47 0.86 -3.12 -6.37
C ARG A 47 1.92 -3.98 -5.69
N LEU A 48 2.08 -3.86 -4.37
CA LEU A 48 2.99 -4.70 -3.60
C LEU A 48 2.58 -6.18 -3.70
N MET A 49 1.32 -6.51 -3.38
CA MET A 49 0.82 -7.89 -3.44
C MET A 49 0.86 -8.43 -4.87
N GLN A 50 0.45 -7.63 -5.85
CA GLN A 50 0.46 -8.03 -7.26
C GLN A 50 1.86 -8.41 -7.71
N TRP A 51 2.84 -7.54 -7.44
CA TRP A 51 4.23 -7.79 -7.79
C TRP A 51 4.79 -9.00 -7.05
N LEU A 52 4.56 -9.10 -5.75
CA LEU A 52 5.12 -10.18 -4.96
C LEU A 52 4.55 -11.54 -5.36
N PHE A 53 3.25 -11.64 -5.56
CA PHE A 53 2.59 -12.91 -5.89
C PHE A 53 2.92 -13.33 -7.32
N HIS A 54 2.80 -12.42 -8.29
CA HIS A 54 2.97 -12.78 -9.71
C HIS A 54 4.42 -12.76 -10.17
N ASP A 55 5.16 -11.69 -9.90
CA ASP A 55 6.46 -11.46 -10.55
C ASP A 55 7.65 -11.99 -9.73
N ALA A 56 7.58 -11.90 -8.40
CA ALA A 56 8.71 -12.19 -7.54
C ALA A 56 8.69 -13.61 -6.96
N ALA A 57 7.54 -14.04 -6.42
CA ALA A 57 7.38 -15.40 -5.89
C ALA A 57 6.85 -16.38 -6.94
N ASP A 58 6.17 -15.87 -7.98
CA ASP A 58 5.46 -16.67 -9.01
C ASP A 58 4.53 -17.72 -8.39
N ASP A 59 3.66 -17.26 -7.48
CA ASP A 59 2.78 -18.09 -6.68
C ASP A 59 1.42 -17.40 -6.46
N ILE A 60 0.39 -18.21 -6.19
CA ILE A 60 -0.93 -17.74 -5.78
C ILE A 60 -1.12 -18.15 -4.32
N PRO A 61 -0.94 -17.23 -3.35
CA PRO A 61 -1.03 -17.56 -1.93
C PRO A 61 -2.41 -18.07 -1.52
N GLU A 62 -2.46 -18.89 -0.48
CA GLU A 62 -3.72 -19.19 0.20
C GLU A 62 -4.09 -18.04 1.14
N ARG A 63 -5.27 -17.47 0.91
CA ARG A 63 -5.74 -16.23 1.52
C ARG A 63 -5.57 -16.22 3.03
N ARG A 64 -6.03 -17.28 3.69
CA ARG A 64 -6.11 -17.32 5.17
C ARG A 64 -4.85 -17.82 5.85
N THR A 65 -3.78 -18.12 5.10
CA THR A 65 -2.48 -18.52 5.64
C THR A 65 -1.44 -17.40 5.55
N CYS A 66 -1.81 -16.27 4.93
CA CYS A 66 -0.97 -15.10 4.80
C CYS A 66 -0.76 -14.39 6.15
N SER A 67 0.37 -13.69 6.28
CA SER A 67 0.68 -12.76 7.36
C SER A 67 1.16 -11.43 6.79
N PHE A 68 0.90 -10.35 7.52
CA PHE A 68 1.28 -9.02 7.10
C PHE A 68 1.81 -8.19 8.26
N TYR A 69 2.99 -7.61 8.09
CA TYR A 69 3.53 -6.58 8.96
C TYR A 69 3.62 -5.25 8.23
N SER A 70 3.21 -4.17 8.91
CA SER A 70 3.34 -2.80 8.42
C SER A 70 4.17 -1.96 9.37
N GLY A 71 5.29 -1.45 8.87
CA GLY A 71 6.15 -0.48 9.56
C GLY A 71 5.53 0.92 9.69
N LEU A 72 4.34 1.15 9.11
CA LEU A 72 3.58 2.39 9.29
C LEU A 72 2.72 2.38 10.56
N GLY A 73 2.62 1.23 11.23
CA GLY A 73 1.69 1.03 12.34
C GLY A 73 0.23 1.28 11.94
N GLU A 74 -0.57 1.76 12.89
CA GLU A 74 -2.02 2.00 12.71
C GLU A 74 -2.35 3.16 11.75
N ASN A 75 -1.38 4.01 11.43
CA ASN A 75 -1.59 5.15 10.55
C ASN A 75 -1.74 4.75 9.07
N GLY A 76 -1.35 3.53 8.70
CA GLY A 76 -1.41 3.00 7.34
C GLY A 76 -2.77 2.46 6.91
N LYS A 77 -3.89 3.15 7.22
CA LYS A 77 -5.25 2.57 7.10
C LYS A 77 -5.59 1.99 5.71
N GLY A 78 -5.28 2.72 4.62
CA GLY A 78 -5.54 2.20 3.26
C GLY A 78 -4.74 0.93 2.92
N ILE A 79 -3.55 0.78 3.49
CA ILE A 79 -2.71 -0.41 3.33
C ILE A 79 -3.29 -1.57 4.14
N ILE A 80 -3.68 -1.31 5.38
CA ILE A 80 -4.27 -2.30 6.28
C ILE A 80 -5.58 -2.84 5.71
N ASP A 81 -6.48 -1.95 5.26
CA ASP A 81 -7.78 -2.34 4.73
C ASP A 81 -7.63 -3.13 3.41
N GLY A 82 -6.70 -2.74 2.53
CA GLY A 82 -6.39 -3.49 1.31
C GLY A 82 -5.79 -4.87 1.60
N ALA A 83 -4.85 -4.96 2.55
CA ALA A 83 -4.28 -6.24 3.00
C ALA A 83 -5.35 -7.14 3.62
N GLU A 84 -6.24 -6.61 4.47
CA GLU A 84 -7.36 -7.38 5.04
C GLU A 84 -8.36 -7.82 3.97
N TYR A 85 -8.64 -6.95 2.99
CA TYR A 85 -9.58 -7.27 1.93
C TYR A 85 -9.10 -8.46 1.11
N VAL A 86 -7.81 -8.50 0.76
CA VAL A 86 -7.24 -9.59 -0.04
C VAL A 86 -6.89 -10.78 0.83
N MET A 87 -6.09 -10.62 1.88
CA MET A 87 -5.43 -11.69 2.64
C MET A 87 -6.09 -12.04 3.98
N ARG A 88 -7.16 -11.37 4.41
CA ARG A 88 -7.84 -11.68 5.69
C ARG A 88 -6.93 -11.69 6.93
N VAL A 89 -5.84 -10.91 6.93
CA VAL A 89 -4.81 -10.91 7.98
C VAL A 89 -5.30 -10.36 9.33
N VAL A 90 -6.28 -9.45 9.35
CA VAL A 90 -6.91 -8.97 10.59
C VAL A 90 -7.78 -10.09 11.17
N ARG A 91 -8.69 -10.63 10.36
CA ARG A 91 -9.59 -11.71 10.79
C ARG A 91 -8.84 -12.98 11.15
N GLY A 92 -7.73 -13.24 10.47
CA GLY A 92 -6.81 -14.34 10.72
C GLY A 92 -5.86 -14.11 11.90
N ARG A 93 -5.85 -12.91 12.50
CA ARG A 93 -4.93 -12.52 13.59
C ARG A 93 -3.45 -12.66 13.23
N THR A 94 -3.12 -12.41 11.97
CA THR A 94 -1.77 -12.44 11.40
C THR A 94 -1.32 -11.06 10.89
N LEU A 95 -2.01 -10.00 11.32
CA LEU A 95 -1.62 -8.60 11.11
C LEU A 95 -0.77 -8.10 12.28
N PHE A 96 0.40 -7.54 11.97
CA PHE A 96 1.32 -6.94 12.93
C PHE A 96 1.56 -5.46 12.60
N LEU A 97 1.28 -4.58 13.56
CA LEU A 97 1.41 -3.14 13.40
C LEU A 97 2.36 -2.61 14.48
N ASP A 98 3.60 -2.31 14.09
CA ASP A 98 4.60 -1.75 15.01
C ASP A 98 5.55 -0.84 14.25
N ALA A 99 5.36 0.47 14.41
CA ALA A 99 6.20 1.48 13.77
C ALA A 99 7.62 1.55 14.37
N ALA A 100 7.81 1.14 15.63
CA ALA A 100 9.12 1.17 16.28
C ALA A 100 10.02 0.03 15.79
N ARG A 101 9.46 -1.16 15.53
CA ARG A 101 10.21 -2.33 15.00
C ARG A 101 10.95 -2.04 13.69
N CYS A 102 10.47 -1.09 12.88
CA CYS A 102 11.11 -0.74 11.61
C CYS A 102 12.24 0.31 11.71
N ALA A 103 12.55 0.84 12.90
CA ALA A 103 13.49 1.97 13.05
C ALA A 103 14.86 1.75 12.38
N GLY A 104 15.43 0.53 12.48
CA GLY A 104 16.70 0.15 11.87
C GLY A 104 16.63 -0.33 10.42
N LYS A 105 15.43 -0.39 9.80
CA LYS A 105 15.25 -0.89 8.43
C LYS A 105 15.55 0.19 7.40
N ASN A 106 16.13 -0.20 6.27
CA ASN A 106 16.43 0.71 5.16
C ASN A 106 15.18 0.94 4.30
N ALA A 107 14.36 1.92 4.69
CA ALA A 107 13.16 2.33 3.97
C ALA A 107 12.86 3.82 4.24
N PRO A 108 12.17 4.52 3.32
CA PRO A 108 11.81 5.92 3.51
C PRO A 108 10.88 6.12 4.72
N PRO A 109 11.04 7.23 5.47
CA PRO A 109 10.16 7.56 6.58
C PRO A 109 8.76 7.93 6.07
N ALA A 110 7.73 7.57 6.84
CA ALA A 110 6.36 7.96 6.54
C ALA A 110 5.94 9.25 7.26
N PRO A 111 5.04 10.06 6.68
CA PRO A 111 4.67 11.36 7.23
C PRO A 111 3.96 11.28 8.59
N GLY A 112 3.32 10.14 8.89
CA GLY A 112 2.66 9.85 10.16
C GLY A 112 3.51 9.04 11.15
N GLY A 113 4.81 8.90 10.90
CA GLY A 113 5.73 8.06 11.69
C GLY A 113 5.89 6.65 11.13
N GLY A 114 6.94 5.96 11.58
CA GLY A 114 7.36 4.67 11.02
C GLY A 114 8.04 4.81 9.65
N LYS A 115 8.09 3.70 8.90
CA LYS A 115 8.72 3.64 7.57
C LYS A 115 7.87 2.83 6.60
N TYR A 116 8.01 3.11 5.31
CA TYR A 116 7.42 2.34 4.22
C TYR A 116 8.14 0.98 4.03
N TYR A 117 8.13 0.19 5.09
CA TYR A 117 8.68 -1.16 5.19
C TYR A 117 7.54 -2.12 5.58
N PHE A 118 7.49 -3.26 4.91
CA PHE A 118 6.46 -4.26 5.07
C PHE A 118 7.09 -5.65 5.15
N GLU A 119 6.43 -6.59 5.80
CA GLU A 119 6.74 -8.00 5.64
C GLU A 119 5.47 -8.75 5.22
N LEU A 120 5.56 -9.59 4.20
CA LEU A 120 4.49 -10.52 3.82
C LEU A 120 5.00 -11.94 3.98
N GLY A 121 4.27 -12.75 4.75
CA GLY A 121 4.53 -14.17 4.86
C GLY A 121 3.43 -14.98 4.21
N PHE A 122 3.79 -15.98 3.41
CA PHE A 122 2.89 -16.97 2.82
C PHE A 122 3.71 -18.18 2.36
N ASN A 123 3.07 -19.35 2.24
CA ASN A 123 3.71 -20.58 1.77
C ASN A 123 5.05 -20.89 2.46
N GLN A 124 5.07 -20.71 3.79
CA GLN A 124 6.25 -20.91 4.66
C GLN A 124 7.43 -19.97 4.40
N LYS A 125 7.27 -18.99 3.50
CA LYS A 125 8.27 -17.97 3.23
C LYS A 125 7.89 -16.65 3.86
N LEU A 126 8.89 -15.82 4.15
CA LEU A 126 8.71 -14.45 4.61
C LEU A 126 9.53 -13.49 3.75
N TYR A 127 8.86 -12.47 3.24
CA TYR A 127 9.44 -11.46 2.38
C TYR A 127 9.46 -10.13 3.10
N ALA A 128 10.62 -9.48 3.14
CA ALA A 128 10.78 -8.09 3.55
C ALA A 128 10.74 -7.17 2.32
N ILE A 129 9.85 -6.19 2.33
CA ILE A 129 9.64 -5.26 1.23
C ILE A 129 9.83 -3.83 1.72
N SER A 130 10.66 -3.06 1.03
CA SER A 130 10.80 -1.63 1.27
C SER A 130 10.38 -0.85 0.02
N VAL A 131 9.67 0.25 0.22
CA VAL A 131 9.43 1.21 -0.84
C VAL A 131 10.75 1.91 -1.17
N ARG A 132 11.03 2.11 -2.46
CA ARG A 132 12.24 2.80 -2.90
C ARG A 132 12.17 4.30 -2.61
N GLU A 133 13.34 4.91 -2.50
CA GLU A 133 13.47 6.37 -2.45
C GLU A 133 12.77 7.03 -3.65
N ASN A 134 12.19 8.21 -3.42
CA ASN A 134 11.47 9.02 -4.41
C ASN A 134 10.13 8.47 -4.94
N VAL A 135 9.70 7.27 -4.54
CA VAL A 135 8.35 6.76 -4.88
C VAL A 135 7.26 7.63 -4.26
N ILE A 136 7.52 8.13 -3.05
CA ILE A 136 6.64 9.05 -2.33
C ILE A 136 7.09 10.48 -2.65
N PRO A 137 6.31 11.27 -3.43
CA PRO A 137 6.69 12.62 -3.78
C PRO A 137 6.84 13.50 -2.54
N ARG A 138 7.87 14.35 -2.55
CA ARG A 138 8.18 15.22 -1.42
C ARG A 138 7.00 16.11 -1.02
N GLU A 139 6.28 16.64 -2.00
CA GLU A 139 5.09 17.47 -1.75
C GLU A 139 3.97 16.71 -1.02
N PHE A 140 3.66 15.49 -1.48
CA PHE A 140 2.69 14.64 -0.78
C PHE A 140 3.13 14.38 0.67
N TRP A 141 4.42 14.12 0.87
CA TRP A 141 4.97 13.83 2.18
C TRP A 141 4.84 15.04 3.13
N ASP A 142 5.30 16.21 2.69
CA ASP A 142 5.26 17.44 3.49
C ASP A 142 3.82 17.82 3.84
N PHE A 143 2.90 17.74 2.86
CA PHE A 143 1.48 18.08 3.09
C PHE A 143 0.76 17.06 3.98
N SER A 144 1.05 15.77 3.82
CA SER A 144 0.51 14.72 4.69
C SER A 144 1.01 14.89 6.12
N ARG A 145 2.29 15.22 6.31
CA ARG A 145 2.86 15.49 7.63
C ARG A 145 2.18 16.70 8.29
N TYR A 146 1.98 17.77 7.54
CA TYR A 146 1.23 18.94 8.00
C TYR A 146 -0.20 18.57 8.43
N ALA A 147 -0.91 17.77 7.63
CA ALA A 147 -2.25 17.28 7.98
C ALA A 147 -2.26 16.44 9.27
N HIS A 148 -1.27 15.57 9.47
CA HIS A 148 -1.12 14.80 10.71
C HIS A 148 -0.87 15.71 11.92
N GLN A 149 -0.02 16.74 11.79
CA GLN A 149 0.26 17.69 12.86
C GLN A 149 -0.99 18.46 13.27
N LYS A 150 -1.76 19.00 12.31
CA LYS A 150 -3.03 19.67 12.57
C LYS A 150 -4.03 18.76 13.29
N ARG A 151 -4.20 17.52 12.81
CA ARG A 151 -5.07 16.53 13.47
C ARG A 151 -4.62 16.26 14.91
N GLY A 152 -3.32 16.12 15.16
CA GLY A 152 -2.76 15.92 16.50
C GLY A 152 -2.98 17.11 17.44
N ALA A 153 -2.99 18.33 16.89
CA ALA A 153 -3.32 19.56 17.60
C ALA A 153 -4.83 19.79 17.77
N GLY A 154 -5.70 18.92 17.22
CA GLY A 154 -7.15 19.13 17.21
C GLY A 154 -7.61 20.22 16.24
N GLU A 155 -6.74 20.67 15.33
CA GLU A 155 -7.04 21.70 14.34
C GLU A 155 -7.58 21.06 13.04
N PRO A 156 -8.76 21.48 12.56
CA PRO A 156 -9.26 20.99 11.28
C PRO A 156 -8.49 21.60 10.11
N LEU A 157 -8.27 20.81 9.06
CA LEU A 157 -7.84 21.33 7.77
C LEU A 157 -8.92 22.24 7.18
N LEU A 158 -8.52 23.34 6.53
CA LEU A 158 -9.40 24.19 5.75
C LEU A 158 -9.93 23.45 4.51
N PRO A 159 -11.05 23.87 3.91
CA PRO A 159 -11.60 23.21 2.72
C PRO A 159 -10.59 23.07 1.56
N GLN A 160 -9.82 24.11 1.28
CA GLN A 160 -8.79 24.10 0.24
C GLN A 160 -7.63 23.14 0.57
N GLU A 161 -7.28 23.01 1.86
CA GLU A 161 -6.23 22.09 2.31
C GLU A 161 -6.70 20.63 2.18
N ARG A 162 -7.96 20.36 2.52
CA ARG A 162 -8.57 19.03 2.33
C ARG A 162 -8.58 18.64 0.86
N GLU A 163 -8.96 19.56 -0.01
CA GLU A 163 -8.97 19.35 -1.45
C GLU A 163 -7.56 19.13 -2.00
N ARG A 164 -6.56 19.91 -1.54
CA ARG A 164 -5.17 19.69 -1.92
C ARG A 164 -4.66 18.32 -1.49
N LEU A 165 -4.95 17.91 -0.25
CA LEU A 165 -4.58 16.58 0.25
C LEU A 165 -5.24 15.46 -0.56
N ARG A 166 -6.52 15.61 -0.92
CA ARG A 166 -7.24 14.67 -1.77
C ARG A 166 -6.55 14.52 -3.13
N MET A 167 -6.28 15.63 -3.81
CA MET A 167 -5.57 15.62 -5.10
C MET A 167 -4.19 14.97 -4.99
N LEU A 168 -3.41 15.27 -3.95
CA LEU A 168 -2.08 14.68 -3.76
C LEU A 168 -2.15 13.16 -3.51
N ARG A 169 -3.18 12.67 -2.80
CA ARG A 169 -3.42 11.23 -2.61
C ARG A 169 -3.78 10.53 -3.93
N GLU A 170 -4.60 11.16 -4.76
CA GLU A 170 -4.99 10.64 -6.07
C GLU A 170 -3.79 10.62 -7.04
N GLN A 171 -3.00 11.68 -7.07
CA GLN A 171 -1.77 11.75 -7.86
C GLN A 171 -0.76 10.68 -7.43
N LEU A 172 -0.58 10.47 -6.13
CA LEU A 172 0.27 9.39 -5.61
C LEU A 172 -0.25 8.02 -6.07
N ALA A 173 -1.55 7.76 -5.95
CA ALA A 173 -2.15 6.50 -6.38
C ALA A 173 -1.92 6.26 -7.88
N ALA A 174 -2.20 7.26 -8.72
CA ALA A 174 -2.00 7.18 -10.16
C ALA A 174 -0.53 6.91 -10.53
N ALA A 175 0.42 7.59 -9.86
CA ALA A 175 1.84 7.37 -10.08
C ALA A 175 2.28 5.95 -9.68
N ILE A 176 1.80 5.43 -8.55
CA ILE A 176 2.07 4.06 -8.08
C ILE A 176 1.52 3.03 -9.07
N LEU A 177 0.28 3.20 -9.53
CA LEU A 177 -0.37 2.25 -10.44
C LEU A 177 0.30 2.21 -11.82
N ALA A 178 0.79 3.35 -12.31
CA ALA A 178 1.46 3.45 -13.60
C ALA A 178 2.91 2.95 -13.60
N ALA A 179 3.56 2.91 -12.43
CA ALA A 179 4.98 2.56 -12.33
C ALA A 179 5.21 1.04 -12.41
N PRO A 180 6.31 0.58 -13.04
CA PRO A 180 6.73 -0.81 -12.96
C PRO A 180 7.12 -1.15 -11.52
N ALA A 181 6.75 -2.35 -11.05
CA ALA A 181 6.91 -2.69 -9.65
C ALA A 181 8.36 -2.71 -9.15
N GLY A 182 9.31 -3.10 -10.01
CA GLY A 182 10.74 -3.02 -9.70
C GLY A 182 11.27 -1.60 -9.43
N ALA A 183 10.56 -0.56 -9.90
CA ALA A 183 10.85 0.84 -9.59
C ALA A 183 10.20 1.32 -8.28
N LEU A 184 9.22 0.57 -7.76
CA LEU A 184 8.50 0.90 -6.53
C LEU A 184 9.14 0.26 -5.30
N PHE A 185 9.62 -0.99 -5.44
CA PHE A 185 9.95 -1.83 -4.30
C PHE A 185 11.36 -2.44 -4.40
N SER A 186 11.93 -2.72 -3.24
CA SER A 186 13.05 -3.65 -3.06
C SER A 186 12.59 -4.83 -2.19
N LEU A 187 13.03 -6.03 -2.52
CA LEU A 187 12.61 -7.29 -1.89
C LEU A 187 13.82 -8.05 -1.33
N LEU A 188 13.61 -8.69 -0.19
CA LEU A 188 14.51 -9.68 0.39
C LEU A 188 13.67 -10.83 0.98
N GLU A 189 13.91 -12.07 0.56
CA GLU A 189 13.40 -13.26 1.26
C GLU A 189 14.22 -13.44 2.55
N ILE A 190 13.55 -13.48 3.71
CA ILE A 190 14.19 -13.48 5.04
C ILE A 190 13.92 -14.75 5.85
N SER A 191 13.11 -15.68 5.33
CA SER A 191 12.98 -17.07 5.80
C SER A 191 12.32 -17.93 4.75
#